data_AF-A0A9E5I6A8-F1
#
_entry.id   AF-A0A9E5I6A8-F1
#
_cell.length_a   1.000
_cell.length_b   1.000
_cell.length_c   1.000
_cell.angle_alpha   90.00
_cell.angle_beta   90.00
_cell.angle_gamma   90.00
#
_symmetry.space_group_name_H-M   'P 1'
#
loop_
_entity.id
_entity.type
_entity.pdbx_description
1 polymer ?
#
loop_
_entity_poly.entity_id
_entity_poly.type
_entity_poly.pdbx_seq_one_letter_code
_entity_poly.pdbx_strand_id
1 'polypeptide(L)' 'KTFSGTVNGKISKKPKGNNGFGYDPIFVPNGYKKTFGEMKASLKDKISHRYKAFNKIKKYFKY' A
#
# COMPACT_ATOMS: atom_id res chain seq x y z
N LYS A 1 -0.41 2.39 -22.87
CA LYS A 1 0.02 1.20 -22.10
C LYS A 1 -0.44 1.37 -20.65
N THR A 2 -1.04 0.33 -20.06
CA THR A 2 -1.52 0.37 -18.67
C THR A 2 -0.58 -0.41 -17.75
N PHE A 3 -0.42 0.03 -16.50
CA PHE A 3 0.40 -0.63 -15.49
C PHE A 3 -0.39 -0.76 -14.20
N SER A 4 -0.36 -1.94 -13.59
CA SER A 4 -1.05 -2.23 -12.34
C SER A 4 -0.07 -2.69 -11.26
N GLY A 5 -0.40 -2.40 -10.02
CA GLY A 5 0.29 -2.90 -8.84
C GLY A 5 -0.73 -3.43 -7.85
N THR A 6 -0.37 -4.49 -7.14
CA THR A 6 -1.26 -5.14 -6.18
C THR A 6 -0.51 -5.40 -4.87
N VAL A 7 -1.25 -5.33 -3.77
CA VAL A 7 -0.76 -5.67 -2.44
C VAL A 7 -1.77 -6.64 -1.85
N ASN A 8 -1.31 -7.85 -1.57
CA ASN A 8 -2.11 -8.85 -0.88
C ASN A 8 -2.00 -8.60 0.62
N GLY A 9 -3.08 -8.89 1.33
CA GLY A 9 -3.22 -8.59 2.74
C GLY A 9 -4.45 -9.25 3.32
N LYS A 10 -4.76 -8.89 4.56
CA LYS A 10 -5.95 -9.33 5.28
C LYS A 10 -6.68 -8.13 5.86
N ILE A 11 -7.98 -8.32 6.10
CA ILE A 11 -8.80 -7.31 6.76
C ILE A 11 -8.72 -7.49 8.28
N SER A 12 -8.44 -6.40 8.98
CA SER A 12 -8.44 -6.32 10.44
C SER A 12 -9.87 -6.42 10.99
N LYS A 13 -10.03 -7.06 12.16
CA LYS A 13 -11.32 -7.14 12.86
C LYS A 13 -11.84 -5.78 13.34
N LYS A 14 -10.96 -4.79 13.54
CA LYS A 14 -11.29 -3.43 13.97
C LYS A 14 -10.43 -2.41 13.20
N PRO A 15 -10.94 -1.21 12.89
CA PRO A 15 -10.12 -0.14 12.33
C PRO A 15 -9.03 0.26 13.33
N LYS A 16 -7.81 0.47 12.83
CA LYS A 16 -6.65 0.91 13.60
C LYS A 16 -5.88 1.98 12.85
N GLY A 17 -5.44 2.99 13.59
CA GLY A 17 -4.65 4.10 13.09
C GLY A 17 -5.48 5.15 12.35
N ASN A 18 -4.97 6.38 12.36
CA ASN A 18 -5.65 7.57 11.83
C ASN A 18 -4.96 8.12 10.57
N ASN A 19 -3.95 7.43 10.04
CA ASN A 19 -3.26 7.84 8.83
C ASN A 19 -3.94 7.30 7.57
N GLY A 20 -3.65 7.91 6.42
CA GLY A 20 -4.16 7.43 5.15
C GLY A 20 -5.63 7.80 4.93
N PHE A 21 -6.33 6.98 4.14
CA PHE A 21 -7.71 7.22 3.72
C PHE A 21 -8.43 5.92 3.35
N GLY A 22 -9.77 5.96 3.28
CA GLY A 22 -10.59 4.82 2.85
C GLY A 22 -10.36 3.57 3.71
N TYR A 23 -9.96 2.46 3.09
CA TYR A 23 -9.77 1.17 3.76
C TYR A 23 -8.43 1.02 4.50
N ASP A 24 -7.59 2.05 4.50
CA ASP A 24 -6.29 1.98 5.16
C ASP A 24 -6.37 1.55 6.64
N PRO A 25 -7.33 2.03 7.45
CA PRO A 25 -7.43 1.64 8.85
C PRO A 25 -7.78 0.17 9.07
N ILE A 26 -8.26 -0.56 8.04
CA ILE A 26 -8.65 -1.96 8.17
C ILE A 26 -7.77 -2.91 7.35
N PHE A 27 -6.99 -2.42 6.39
CA PHE A 27 -6.18 -3.26 5.53
C PHE A 27 -4.79 -3.51 6.13
N VAL A 28 -4.45 -4.78 6.37
CA VAL A 28 -3.13 -5.21 6.85
C VAL A 28 -2.38 -5.88 5.69
N PRO A 29 -1.32 -5.26 5.13
CA PRO A 29 -0.55 -5.87 4.06
C PRO A 29 0.22 -7.11 4.56
N ASN A 30 0.40 -8.11 3.69
CA ASN A 30 1.16 -9.31 4.00
C ASN A 30 2.60 -8.97 4.41
N GLY A 31 3.11 -9.66 5.43
CA GLY A 31 4.42 -9.37 6.04
C GLY A 31 4.40 -8.28 7.10
N TYR A 32 3.26 -7.61 7.34
CA TYR A 32 3.11 -6.60 8.38
C TYR A 32 2.06 -6.99 9.41
N LYS A 33 2.22 -6.46 10.63
CA LYS A 33 1.23 -6.58 11.73
C LYS A 33 0.32 -5.37 11.86
N LYS A 34 0.70 -4.24 11.25
CA LYS A 34 0.02 -2.95 11.30
C LYS A 34 -0.89 -2.76 10.08
N THR A 35 -2.00 -2.07 10.26
CA THR A 35 -2.84 -1.63 9.13
C THR A 35 -2.13 -0.52 8.35
N PHE A 36 -2.56 -0.23 7.11
CA PHE A 36 -2.05 0.95 6.42
C PHE A 36 -2.34 2.25 7.18
N GLY A 37 -3.44 2.30 7.94
CA GLY A 37 -3.79 3.46 8.78
C GLY A 37 -2.87 3.65 9.99
N GLU A 38 -2.17 2.62 10.42
CA GLU A 38 -1.15 2.68 11.47
C GLU A 38 0.26 2.98 10.94
N MET A 39 0.48 2.89 9.61
CA MET A 39 1.79 3.10 9.01
C MET A 39 2.09 4.58 8.78
N LYS A 40 3.38 4.93 8.88
CA LYS A 40 3.86 6.23 8.41
C LYS A 40 3.70 6.31 6.89
N ALA A 41 3.36 7.49 6.37
CA ALA A 41 3.19 7.73 4.94
C ALA A 41 4.41 7.26 4.11
N SER A 42 5.62 7.58 4.56
CA SER A 42 6.87 7.17 3.89
C SER A 42 7.07 5.66 3.77
N LEU A 43 6.59 4.88 4.75
CA LEU A 43 6.63 3.42 4.68
C LEU A 43 5.53 2.90 3.74
N LYS A 44 4.31 3.42 3.90
CA LYS A 44 3.16 3.05 3.06
C LYS A 44 3.46 3.28 1.59
N ASP A 45 4.08 4.42 1.25
CA ASP A 45 4.41 4.75 -0.14
C ASP A 45 5.29 3.67 -0.76
N LYS A 46 6.36 3.23 -0.08
CA LYS A 46 7.27 2.19 -0.59
C LYS A 46 6.63 0.81 -0.81
N ILE A 47 5.51 0.51 -0.16
CA ILE A 47 4.89 -0.83 -0.24
C ILE A 47 3.50 -0.83 -0.88
N SER A 48 2.95 0.34 -1.18
CA SER A 48 1.61 0.49 -1.74
C SER A 48 1.48 -0.09 -3.15
N HIS A 49 0.25 -0.42 -3.52
CA HIS A 49 -0.10 -0.84 -4.88
C HIS A 49 0.26 0.24 -5.91
N ARG A 50 0.09 1.52 -5.56
CA ARG A 50 0.46 2.68 -6.40
C ARG A 50 1.96 2.69 -6.69
N TYR A 51 2.80 2.51 -5.68
CA TYR A 51 4.25 2.49 -5.88
C TYR A 51 4.71 1.30 -6.73
N LYS A 52 4.11 0.11 -6.55
CA LYS A 52 4.40 -1.03 -7.42
C LYS A 52 4.00 -0.78 -8.88
N ALA A 53 2.87 -0.12 -9.12
CA ALA A 53 2.47 0.28 -10.47
C ALA A 53 3.45 1.30 -11.05
N PHE A 54 3.83 2.31 -10.25
CA PHE A 54 4.76 3.35 -10.66
C PHE A 54 6.18 2.82 -10.95
N ASN A 55 6.69 1.86 -10.18
CA ASN A 55 7.96 1.22 -10.47
C ASN A 55 7.96 0.50 -11.83
N LYS A 56 6.81 -0.08 -12.24
CA LYS A 56 6.67 -0.68 -13.58
C LYS A 56 6.69 0.39 -14.67
N ILE A 57 6.07 1.56 -14.43
CA ILE A 57 6.16 2.73 -15.31
C ILE A 57 7.62 3.17 -15.44
N LYS A 58 8.31 3.39 -14.32
CA LYS A 58 9.71 3.82 -14.28
C LYS A 58 10.62 2.87 -15.09
N LYS A 59 10.49 1.56 -14.85
CA LYS A 59 11.25 0.53 -15.58
C LYS A 59 10.94 0.54 -17.09
N TYR A 60 9.70 0.79 -17.48
CA TYR A 60 9.32 0.84 -18.89
C TYR A 60 9.92 2.02 -19.62
N PHE A 61 9.95 3.20 -18.99
CA PHE A 61 10.51 4.42 -19.57
C PHE A 61 12.02 4.60 -19.33
N LYS A 62 12.70 3.61 -18.71
CA LYS A 62 14.14 3.64 -18.38
C LYS A 62 14.58 4.87 -17.55
N TYR A 63 13.71 5.35 -16.68
CA TYR A 63 14.05 6.35 -15.65
C TYR A 63 14.74 5.72 -14.43
#